data_AF-A0A376VCI7-F1
#
_entry.id   AF-A0A376VCI7-F1
#
_cell.length_a   1.000
_cell.length_b   1.000
_cell.length_c   1.000
_cell.angle_alpha   90.00
_cell.angle_beta   90.00
_cell.angle_gamma   90.00
#
_symmetry.space_group_name_H-M   'P 1'
#
loop_
_entity.id
_entity.type
_entity.pdbx_description
1 polymer ?
#
loop_
_entity_poly.entity_id
_entity_poly.type
_entity_poly.pdbx_seq_one_letter_code
_entity_poly.pdbx_strand_id
1 'polypeptide(L)' 'MATVNQLVRKPRARKVAKSNVPALEACPQKRGVCYSCIYYHS' A
#
# COMPACT_ATOMS: atom_id res chain seq x y z
N MET A 1 -24.60 -7.78 -19.62
CA MET A 1 -24.61 -8.67 -18.44
C MET A 1 -23.75 -9.89 -18.77
N ALA A 2 -22.82 -10.29 -17.91
CA ALA A 2 -21.98 -11.46 -18.18
C ALA A 2 -22.76 -12.75 -17.86
N THR A 3 -22.75 -13.73 -18.75
CA THR A 3 -23.42 -15.02 -18.54
C THR A 3 -22.62 -15.89 -17.55
N VAL A 4 -23.27 -16.84 -16.88
CA VAL A 4 -22.61 -17.71 -15.89
C VAL A 4 -21.41 -18.44 -16.49
N ASN A 5 -21.52 -18.93 -17.72
CA ASN A 5 -20.42 -19.60 -18.42
C ASN A 5 -19.22 -18.68 -18.71
N GLN A 6 -19.45 -17.36 -18.85
CA GLN A 6 -18.37 -16.38 -18.99
C GLN A 6 -17.63 -16.18 -17.66
N LEU A 7 -18.34 -16.19 -16.53
CA LEU A 7 -17.75 -16.06 -15.19
C LEU A 7 -16.99 -17.32 -14.75
N VAL A 8 -17.45 -18.51 -15.16
CA VAL A 8 -16.75 -19.78 -14.89
C VAL A 8 -15.43 -19.85 -15.66
N ARG A 9 -15.41 -19.42 -16.92
CA ARG A 9 -14.18 -19.41 -17.75
C ARG A 9 -13.26 -18.22 -17.43
N LYS A 10 -13.82 -17.08 -17.01
CA LYS A 10 -13.10 -15.84 -16.67
C LYS A 10 -13.70 -15.24 -15.40
N PRO A 11 -13.22 -15.64 -14.21
CA PRO A 11 -13.70 -15.07 -12.96
C PRO A 11 -13.38 -13.58 -12.89
N ARG A 12 -14.20 -12.80 -12.17
CA ARG A 12 -13.94 -11.37 -12.00
C ARG A 12 -12.70 -11.18 -11.13
N ALA A 13 -11.72 -10.45 -11.64
CA ALA A 13 -10.58 -10.02 -10.84
C ALA A 13 -11.02 -8.93 -9.85
N ARG A 14 -10.73 -9.11 -8.57
CA ARG A 14 -10.85 -8.03 -7.57
C ARG A 14 -9.74 -7.01 -7.84
N LYS A 15 -10.07 -5.72 -7.75
CA LYS A 15 -9.07 -4.66 -7.87
C LYS A 15 -8.15 -4.70 -6.65
N VAL A 16 -6.84 -4.71 -6.88
CA VAL A 16 -5.85 -4.58 -5.80
C VAL A 16 -5.83 -3.12 -5.34
N ALA A 17 -6.17 -2.89 -4.08
CA ALA A 17 -6.04 -1.57 -3.46
C ALA A 17 -4.61 -1.39 -2.95
N LYS A 18 -3.97 -0.29 -3.34
CA LYS A 18 -2.66 0.11 -2.79
C LYS A 18 -2.89 1.04 -1.60
N SER A 19 -2.11 0.90 -0.54
CA SER A 19 -2.16 1.86 0.58
C SER A 19 -1.47 3.17 0.17
N ASN A 20 -2.08 4.31 0.52
CA ASN A 20 -1.47 5.62 0.30
C ASN A 20 -0.24 5.87 1.19
N VAL A 21 -0.03 5.06 2.23
CA VAL A 21 1.03 5.20 3.23
C VAL A 21 1.85 3.91 3.40
N PRO A 22 2.64 3.48 2.39
CA PRO A 22 3.39 2.22 2.45
C PRO A 22 4.45 2.23 3.56
N ALA A 23 5.03 3.40 3.88
CA ALA A 23 6.06 3.54 4.90
C ALA A 23 5.59 3.08 6.29
N LEU A 24 4.29 3.18 6.59
CA LEU A 24 3.72 2.80 7.88
C LEU A 24 3.54 1.29 8.03
N GLU A 25 3.61 0.48 6.97
CA GLU A 25 3.46 -1.00 7.02
C GLU A 25 2.31 -1.46 7.94
N ALA A 26 1.13 -0.85 7.79
CA ALA A 26 -0.06 -1.10 8.63
C ALA A 26 0.09 -0.81 10.14
N CYS A 27 1.18 -0.17 10.58
CA CYS A 27 1.34 0.35 11.94
C CYS A 27 0.73 1.76 12.05
N PRO A 28 0.05 2.10 13.17
CA PRO A 28 -0.58 3.41 13.33
C PRO A 28 0.44 4.57 13.35
N GLN A 29 1.65 4.34 13.85
CA GLN A 29 2.75 5.31 13.83
C GLN A 29 4.09 4.60 13.90
N LYS A 30 5.10 5.09 13.17
CA LYS A 30 6.50 4.63 13.26
C LYS A 30 7.38 5.77 13.78
N ARG A 31 8.31 5.46 14.68
CA ARG A 31 9.35 6.40 15.13
C ARG A 31 10.38 6.57 14.02
N GLY A 32 10.71 7.82 13.66
CA GLY A 32 11.75 8.15 12.69
C GLY A 32 12.73 9.16 13.30
N VAL A 33 14.00 9.11 12.87
CA VAL A 33 15.02 10.10 13.22
C VAL A 33 15.15 11.08 12.05
N CYS A 34 15.22 12.38 12.34
CA CYS A 34 15.46 13.38 11.32
C CYS A 34 16.93 13.33 10.88
N TYR A 35 17.16 13.04 9.60
CA TYR A 35 18.52 13.00 9.03
C TYR A 35 19.18 14.38 8.92
N SER A 36 18.46 15.47 9.22
CA SER A 36 18.94 16.84 9.03
C SER A 36 19.73 17.44 10.20
N CYS A 37 19.76 16.80 11.37
CA CYS A 37 20.41 17.35 12.57
C CYS A 37 21.90 16.99 12.73
N ILE A 38 22.51 16.28 11.78
CA ILE A 38 23.91 15.82 11.92
C ILE A 38 24.96 16.89 11.59
N TYR A 39 24.58 18.05 11.05
CA TYR A 39 25.53 19.08 10.58
C TYR A 39 25.62 20.34 11.45
N TYR A 40 24.82 20.46 12.52
CA TYR A 40 24.80 21.67 13.36
C TYR A 40 25.71 21.60 14.59
N HIS A 41 26.51 20.55 14.74
CA HIS A 41 27.38 20.35 15.90
C HIS A 41 28.74 19.73 15.51
N SER A 42 29.35 20.23 14.44
CA SER A 42 30.79 20.13 14.15
C SER A 42 31.31 21.50 13.76
#